data_AF-A0A968SVP9-F1
#
_entry.id   AF-A0A968SVP9-F1
#
_cell.length_a   1.000
_cell.length_b   1.000
_cell.length_c   1.000
_cell.angle_alpha   90.00
_cell.angle_beta   90.00
_cell.angle_gamma   90.00
#
_symmetry.space_group_name_H-M   'P 1'
#
loop_
_entity.id
_entity.type
_entity.pdbx_description
1 polymer ?
#
loop_
_entity_poly.entity_id
_entity_poly.type
_entity_poly.pdbx_seq_one_letter_code
_entity_poly.pdbx_strand_id
1 'polypeptide(L)'
;MITDQVPSAHTRVRPTFNLSAAGRWLSDVFRDWRLGLIVGLCFLLLLLVTQLPFNYRFQVGIDQGAVTDKPFLRGFNGGELITWDESWRWSRGEAAVVVPGIGQRAVLVGFDVVSHRAQWQADIPPPVLTVDVGAGTPVDVVLRPQAARYTFYVPSEAMRNGSLNIGLRTEGWQNPNDARSELGVAIGNWLTVSSIAVPNLVRPDWGLALSWPLGLGLLWVAVRTLRFPPRQALLLLVPLALLVPLLAAFEAPRLAAGERWVIANGLLAIVGAGLCNWLVPPLLKYLGLAVPTAIVRWLLLLMVLSFAVKFGGQLYPAAMPGDLQLHVNRYTRTMFGEVYIPAQHRGLPFPFPNAPYIVIAPFTLFVGPHLAFELMAGFCEATIVLIFFITLVRLTGSAQLGLFAAFSAALTAAGFMNAWFSFQTQVMAQWFTALLLMLVVTRWPDYEDWGVWAGITLLFTLAFQSHIGAFLNNGMLGVLLIPLLWLRAHTHAERRGTLRLALAGLTAALFLLIFYYSGFAEMIITQLTGIATVGMVGGDAARAARPCRLAGCAVGAGRDRPLRPLPAYSFVCGACGMDGERTNAALDCAAACLVNVCGRCDAGDPPADHVVVYYYALADLCGLVDHCCQ
;
A
#
# COMPACT_ATOMS: atom_id res chain seq x y z
N MET A 1 39.04 -22.99 37.56
CA MET A 1 40.04 -23.04 36.48
C MET A 1 39.77 -24.29 35.66
N ILE A 2 38.94 -24.17 34.62
CA ILE A 2 38.77 -25.19 33.58
C ILE A 2 39.15 -24.46 32.30
N THR A 3 40.36 -24.72 31.83
CA THR A 3 40.91 -24.19 30.58
C THR A 3 40.38 -25.05 29.44
N ASP A 4 39.22 -24.67 28.90
CA ASP A 4 38.69 -25.27 27.68
C ASP A 4 39.59 -24.87 26.49
N GLN A 5 40.38 -25.83 26.03
CA GLN A 5 41.09 -25.74 24.76
C GLN A 5 40.07 -25.80 23.62
N VAL A 6 39.78 -24.65 23.01
CA VAL A 6 39.01 -24.55 21.78
C VAL A 6 39.87 -25.13 20.64
N PRO A 7 39.46 -26.23 19.97
CA PRO A 7 40.24 -26.80 18.87
C PRO A 7 40.20 -25.88 17.65
N SER A 8 41.36 -25.29 17.32
CA SER A 8 41.56 -24.33 16.22
C SER A 8 41.75 -24.99 14.85
N ALA A 9 40.84 -25.88 14.46
CA ALA A 9 40.88 -26.53 13.14
C ALA A 9 39.57 -26.27 12.35
N HIS A 10 39.34 -25.02 11.95
CA HIS A 10 38.31 -24.70 10.96
C HIS A 10 38.80 -25.04 9.55
N THR A 11 38.70 -26.30 9.15
CA THR A 11 38.68 -26.67 7.73
C THR A 11 37.45 -26.02 7.09
N ARG A 12 37.66 -24.89 6.41
CA ARG A 12 36.62 -24.22 5.60
C ARG A 12 36.25 -25.15 4.44
N VAL A 13 35.26 -26.01 4.65
CA VAL A 13 34.61 -26.73 3.55
C VAL A 13 33.95 -25.67 2.68
N ARG A 14 34.54 -25.37 1.53
CA ARG A 14 33.90 -24.53 0.52
C ARG A 14 32.68 -25.28 0.00
N PRO A 15 31.47 -24.72 0.07
CA PRO A 15 30.30 -25.35 -0.52
C PRO A 15 30.51 -25.41 -2.04
N THR A 16 30.85 -26.60 -2.57
CA THR A 16 30.90 -26.81 -4.02
C THR A 16 29.48 -27.02 -4.52
N PHE A 17 29.04 -26.15 -5.43
CA PHE A 17 27.73 -26.30 -6.07
C PHE A 17 27.78 -27.47 -7.05
N ASN A 18 27.20 -28.60 -6.66
CA ASN A 18 27.17 -29.79 -7.50
C ASN A 18 25.96 -29.73 -8.46
N LEU A 19 26.20 -29.33 -9.71
CA LEU A 19 25.17 -29.25 -10.75
C LEU A 19 24.39 -30.57 -10.93
N SER A 20 25.05 -31.72 -10.79
CA SER A 20 24.38 -33.03 -10.89
C SER A 20 23.38 -33.27 -9.74
N ALA A 21 23.70 -32.78 -8.54
CA ALA A 21 22.80 -32.87 -7.39
C ALA A 21 21.59 -31.94 -7.56
N ALA A 22 21.80 -30.74 -8.09
CA ALA A 22 20.72 -29.82 -8.44
C ALA A 22 19.79 -30.41 -9.52
N GLY A 23 20.35 -31.02 -10.57
CA GLY A 23 19.58 -31.68 -11.62
C GLY A 23 18.74 -32.85 -11.12
N ARG A 24 19.31 -33.72 -10.26
CA ARG A 24 18.55 -34.81 -9.62
C ARG A 24 17.43 -34.28 -8.74
N TRP A 25 17.72 -33.27 -7.91
CA TRP A 25 16.71 -32.65 -7.06
C TRP A 25 15.55 -32.04 -7.86
N LEU A 26 15.83 -31.31 -8.95
CA LEU A 26 14.79 -30.78 -9.84
C LEU A 26 13.95 -31.90 -10.46
N SER A 27 14.60 -32.96 -10.95
CA SER A 27 13.89 -34.11 -11.50
C SER A 27 12.96 -34.75 -10.47
N ASP A 28 13.40 -34.90 -9.23
CA ASP A 28 12.58 -35.44 -8.14
C ASP A 28 11.40 -34.53 -7.79
N VAL A 29 11.58 -33.20 -7.83
CA VAL A 29 10.51 -32.23 -7.58
C VAL A 29 9.42 -32.29 -8.65
N PHE A 30 9.79 -32.41 -9.92
CA PHE A 30 8.84 -32.46 -11.04
C PHE A 30 8.21 -33.83 -11.26
N ARG A 31 8.86 -34.92 -10.82
CA ARG A 31 8.31 -36.29 -10.88
C ARG A 31 7.36 -36.62 -9.72
N ASP A 32 7.22 -35.74 -8.73
CA ASP A 32 6.30 -35.97 -7.63
C ASP A 32 4.84 -35.83 -8.09
N TRP A 33 4.10 -36.92 -8.11
CA TRP A 33 2.70 -36.96 -8.53
C TRP A 33 1.80 -35.98 -7.75
N ARG A 34 2.18 -35.61 -6.51
CA ARG A 34 1.43 -34.66 -5.68
C ARG A 34 1.41 -33.26 -6.28
N LEU A 35 2.47 -32.87 -7.01
CA LEU A 35 2.48 -31.63 -7.78
C LEU A 35 1.38 -31.66 -8.85
N GLY A 36 1.34 -32.74 -9.63
CA GLY A 36 0.30 -32.96 -10.64
C GLY A 36 -1.11 -32.94 -10.03
N LEU A 37 -1.27 -33.54 -8.84
CA LEU A 37 -2.55 -33.53 -8.12
C LEU A 37 -3.00 -32.09 -7.77
N ILE A 38 -2.15 -31.27 -7.15
CA ILE A 38 -2.58 -29.92 -6.72
C ILE A 38 -2.81 -28.97 -7.91
N VAL A 39 -1.96 -29.06 -8.93
CA VAL A 39 -2.09 -28.25 -10.15
C VAL A 39 -3.34 -28.67 -10.90
N GLY A 40 -3.53 -29.98 -11.10
CA GLY A 40 -4.70 -30.55 -11.76
C GLY A 40 -6.00 -30.27 -11.02
N LEU A 41 -6.01 -30.37 -9.68
CA LEU A 41 -7.16 -30.04 -8.85
C LEU A 41 -7.55 -28.57 -8.99
N CYS A 42 -6.61 -27.64 -8.83
CA CYS A 42 -6.87 -26.22 -8.98
C CYS A 42 -7.38 -25.89 -10.39
N PHE A 43 -6.73 -26.42 -11.43
CA PHE A 43 -7.16 -26.28 -12.82
C PHE A 43 -8.58 -26.77 -13.04
N LEU A 44 -8.90 -28.01 -12.61
CA LEU A 44 -10.22 -28.59 -12.76
C LEU A 44 -11.29 -27.76 -12.03
N LEU A 45 -11.01 -27.31 -10.81
CA LEU A 45 -11.94 -26.48 -10.05
C LEU A 45 -12.16 -25.12 -10.72
N LEU A 46 -11.14 -24.49 -11.31
CA LEU A 46 -11.30 -23.25 -12.09
C LEU A 46 -12.15 -23.46 -13.35
N LEU A 47 -12.03 -24.61 -14.02
CA LEU A 47 -12.90 -24.97 -15.13
C LEU A 47 -14.37 -25.14 -14.70
N LEU A 48 -14.61 -25.70 -13.50
CA LEU A 48 -15.95 -25.82 -12.93
C LEU A 48 -16.53 -24.46 -12.53
N VAL A 49 -15.73 -23.61 -11.87
CA VAL A 49 -16.12 -22.24 -11.50
C VAL A 49 -16.49 -21.41 -12.74
N THR A 50 -15.78 -21.61 -13.86
CA THR A 50 -16.11 -20.99 -15.14
C THR A 50 -17.55 -21.32 -15.58
N GLN A 51 -18.13 -22.46 -15.19
CA GLN A 51 -19.49 -22.81 -15.59
C GLN A 51 -20.58 -22.13 -14.74
N LEU A 52 -20.22 -21.44 -13.64
CA LEU A 52 -21.19 -20.75 -12.79
C LEU A 52 -21.77 -19.51 -13.50
N PRO A 53 -23.01 -19.11 -13.16
CA PRO A 53 -23.54 -17.81 -13.56
C PRO A 53 -22.61 -16.69 -13.12
N PHE A 54 -22.38 -15.71 -14.00
CA PHE A 54 -21.42 -14.64 -13.76
C PHE A 54 -22.15 -13.32 -13.54
N ASN A 55 -21.87 -12.66 -12.43
CA ASN A 55 -22.30 -11.29 -12.17
C ASN A 55 -21.17 -10.56 -11.46
N TYR A 56 -20.69 -9.49 -12.08
CA TYR A 56 -19.59 -8.71 -11.54
C TYR A 56 -19.88 -7.23 -11.64
N ARG A 57 -19.44 -6.49 -10.64
CA ARG A 57 -19.53 -5.03 -10.62
C ARG A 57 -18.30 -4.43 -9.96
N PHE A 58 -17.91 -3.26 -10.44
CA PHE A 58 -16.90 -2.42 -9.81
C PHE A 58 -17.30 -0.97 -9.95
N GLN A 59 -16.75 -0.13 -9.09
CA GLN A 59 -17.09 1.29 -9.04
C GLN A 59 -16.04 2.11 -9.76
N VAL A 60 -16.48 2.88 -10.75
CA VAL A 60 -15.62 3.73 -11.57
C VAL A 60 -15.30 5.02 -10.83
N GLY A 61 -14.02 5.38 -10.75
CA GLY A 61 -13.53 6.56 -10.02
C GLY A 61 -13.00 6.26 -8.62
N ILE A 62 -13.14 5.02 -8.13
CA ILE A 62 -12.59 4.61 -6.83
C ILE A 62 -11.20 3.99 -7.01
N ASP A 63 -10.19 4.67 -6.47
CA ASP A 63 -8.79 4.26 -6.54
C ASP A 63 -8.37 3.19 -5.50
N GLN A 64 -9.26 2.79 -4.60
CA GLN A 64 -8.93 1.92 -3.47
C GLN A 64 -10.05 0.95 -3.07
N GLY A 65 -9.70 -0.11 -2.34
CA GLY A 65 -10.67 -1.05 -1.77
C GLY A 65 -11.10 -2.16 -2.73
N ALA A 66 -12.01 -3.01 -2.26
CA ALA A 66 -12.47 -4.20 -2.98
C ALA A 66 -13.30 -3.88 -4.24
N VAL A 67 -13.74 -2.64 -4.42
CA VAL A 67 -14.60 -2.20 -5.53
C VAL A 67 -13.84 -1.34 -6.57
N THR A 68 -12.53 -1.14 -6.39
CA THR A 68 -11.70 -0.29 -7.28
C THR A 68 -11.69 -0.75 -8.75
N ASP A 69 -11.61 0.22 -9.65
CA ASP A 69 -11.59 0.06 -11.11
C ASP A 69 -10.20 -0.01 -11.75
N LYS A 70 -9.13 0.24 -10.98
CA LYS A 70 -7.74 0.33 -11.46
C LYS A 70 -7.26 -0.77 -12.42
N PRO A 71 -7.52 -2.08 -12.18
CA PRO A 71 -7.05 -3.11 -13.10
C PRO A 71 -7.85 -3.17 -14.41
N PHE A 72 -9.01 -2.50 -14.49
CA PHE A 72 -9.98 -2.71 -15.56
C PHE A 72 -10.06 -1.55 -16.55
N LEU A 73 -9.56 -0.36 -16.21
CA LEU A 73 -9.71 0.83 -17.05
C LEU A 73 -8.38 1.26 -17.66
N ARG A 74 -8.40 1.56 -18.97
CA ARG A 74 -7.25 2.10 -19.73
C ARG A 74 -7.67 3.35 -20.49
N GLY A 75 -6.80 4.35 -20.58
CA GLY A 75 -7.11 5.60 -21.26
C GLY A 75 -8.11 6.49 -20.49
N PHE A 76 -8.14 6.38 -19.16
CA PHE A 76 -8.93 7.24 -18.28
C PHE A 76 -8.03 8.16 -17.48
N ASN A 77 -8.55 9.33 -17.11
CA ASN A 77 -7.92 10.24 -16.16
C ASN A 77 -8.10 9.73 -14.71
N GLY A 78 -7.51 10.46 -13.74
CA GLY A 78 -7.66 10.17 -12.31
C GLY A 78 -9.14 10.13 -11.88
N GLY A 79 -9.42 9.38 -10.82
CA GLY A 79 -10.77 9.28 -10.24
C GLY A 79 -11.22 10.61 -9.66
N GLU A 80 -12.47 10.95 -9.89
CA GLU A 80 -13.18 12.05 -9.23
C GLU A 80 -14.31 11.49 -8.38
N LEU A 81 -14.60 12.15 -7.26
CA LEU A 81 -15.64 11.74 -6.33
C LEU A 81 -16.28 12.97 -5.69
N ILE A 82 -17.62 12.97 -5.61
CA ILE A 82 -18.39 13.88 -4.75
C ILE A 82 -18.59 13.20 -3.41
N THR A 83 -19.06 11.96 -3.46
CA THR A 83 -19.22 11.06 -2.32
C THR A 83 -18.58 9.71 -2.65
N TRP A 84 -18.49 8.81 -1.67
CA TRP A 84 -18.00 7.45 -1.91
C TRP A 84 -18.86 6.69 -2.93
N ASP A 85 -20.16 7.00 -3.04
CA ASP A 85 -21.08 6.34 -3.99
C ASP A 85 -21.17 7.06 -5.34
N GLU A 86 -20.81 8.34 -5.38
CA GLU A 86 -20.82 9.20 -6.58
C GLU A 86 -19.40 9.49 -7.03
N SER A 87 -18.84 8.55 -7.79
CA SER A 87 -17.50 8.64 -8.35
C SER A 87 -17.51 8.40 -9.85
N TRP A 88 -16.51 8.93 -10.55
CA TRP A 88 -16.35 8.76 -11.99
C TRP A 88 -14.91 8.93 -12.45
N ARG A 89 -14.68 8.57 -13.72
CA ARG A 89 -13.48 8.93 -14.47
C ARG A 89 -13.85 9.50 -15.81
N TRP A 90 -13.16 10.56 -16.19
CA TRP A 90 -13.15 11.02 -17.58
C TRP A 90 -12.32 10.08 -18.43
N SER A 91 -12.92 9.50 -19.45
CA SER A 91 -12.17 8.87 -20.55
C SER A 91 -11.33 9.93 -21.27
N ARG A 92 -10.31 9.49 -22.01
CA ARG A 92 -9.71 10.30 -23.07
C ARG A 92 -10.50 10.09 -24.38
N GLY A 93 -10.02 10.62 -25.51
CA GLY A 93 -10.63 10.36 -26.81
C GLY A 93 -10.67 8.87 -27.16
N GLU A 94 -9.66 8.11 -26.71
CA GLU A 94 -9.65 6.65 -26.75
C GLU A 94 -9.46 6.06 -25.35
N ALA A 95 -10.36 5.15 -24.98
CA ALA A 95 -10.30 4.44 -23.72
C ALA A 95 -10.75 2.99 -23.91
N ALA A 96 -10.49 2.16 -22.90
CA ALA A 96 -10.94 0.78 -22.89
C ALA A 96 -11.34 0.29 -21.51
N VAL A 97 -12.39 -0.52 -21.46
CA VAL A 97 -12.78 -1.33 -20.32
C VAL A 97 -12.35 -2.77 -20.59
N VAL A 98 -11.49 -3.31 -19.74
CA VAL A 98 -10.94 -4.67 -19.84
C VAL A 98 -11.31 -5.44 -18.59
N VAL A 99 -12.17 -6.44 -18.71
CA VAL A 99 -12.60 -7.31 -17.60
C VAL A 99 -12.22 -8.76 -17.91
N PRO A 100 -11.07 -9.24 -17.40
CA PRO A 100 -10.65 -10.62 -17.62
C PRO A 100 -11.44 -11.61 -16.74
N GLY A 101 -11.20 -12.90 -16.88
CA GLY A 101 -11.76 -13.95 -16.00
C GLY A 101 -13.22 -14.31 -16.26
N ILE A 102 -13.86 -13.73 -17.27
CA ILE A 102 -15.29 -13.97 -17.57
C ILE A 102 -15.48 -15.32 -18.28
N GLY A 103 -14.55 -15.69 -19.15
CA GLY A 103 -14.73 -16.80 -20.09
C GLY A 103 -15.58 -16.41 -21.31
N GLN A 104 -15.59 -17.27 -22.32
CA GLN A 104 -16.26 -17.04 -23.59
C GLN A 104 -17.78 -17.28 -23.45
N ARG A 105 -18.54 -16.26 -23.04
CA ARG A 105 -20.01 -16.32 -22.83
C ARG A 105 -20.71 -15.05 -23.33
N ALA A 106 -22.02 -15.04 -23.53
CA ALA A 106 -22.72 -13.79 -23.82
C ALA A 106 -22.97 -12.99 -22.52
N VAL A 107 -22.79 -11.67 -22.55
CA VAL A 107 -22.97 -10.80 -21.38
C VAL A 107 -23.75 -9.52 -21.71
N LEU A 108 -24.41 -8.96 -20.70
CA LEU A 108 -24.89 -7.58 -20.68
C LEU A 108 -23.89 -6.73 -19.92
N VAL A 109 -23.50 -5.61 -20.51
CA VAL A 109 -22.61 -4.64 -19.88
C VAL A 109 -23.36 -3.33 -19.71
N GLY A 110 -23.39 -2.83 -18.49
CA GLY A 110 -24.03 -1.55 -18.17
C GLY A 110 -23.07 -0.60 -17.48
N PHE A 111 -23.07 0.66 -17.91
CA PHE A 111 -22.35 1.75 -17.25
C PHE A 111 -23.12 3.07 -17.38
N ASP A 112 -22.84 4.00 -16.47
CA ASP A 112 -23.45 5.33 -16.47
C ASP A 112 -22.50 6.33 -17.12
N VAL A 113 -23.02 7.12 -18.07
CA VAL A 113 -22.35 8.35 -18.51
C VAL A 113 -22.92 9.48 -17.67
N VAL A 114 -22.11 9.98 -16.74
CA VAL A 114 -22.52 11.02 -15.79
C VAL A 114 -22.28 12.43 -16.35
N SER A 115 -21.29 12.59 -17.24
CA SER A 115 -21.05 13.87 -17.92
C SER A 115 -20.34 13.75 -19.28
N HIS A 116 -20.48 14.76 -20.12
CA HIS A 116 -19.81 14.89 -21.42
C HIS A 116 -19.87 16.35 -21.93
N ARG A 117 -19.16 16.65 -23.04
CA ARG A 117 -19.02 17.99 -23.63
C ARG A 117 -20.31 18.83 -23.69
N ALA A 118 -21.39 18.30 -24.27
CA ALA A 118 -22.63 19.06 -24.46
C ALA A 118 -23.33 19.53 -23.16
N GLN A 119 -22.96 18.99 -21.99
CA GLN A 119 -23.45 19.51 -20.70
C GLN A 119 -22.68 20.76 -20.23
N TRP A 120 -21.49 20.96 -20.77
CA TRP A 120 -20.63 22.11 -20.49
C TRP A 120 -20.71 23.17 -21.60
N GLN A 121 -21.10 22.77 -22.81
CA GLN A 121 -21.20 23.60 -24.01
C GLN A 121 -22.58 23.37 -24.64
N ALA A 122 -23.59 24.13 -24.17
CA ALA A 122 -25.01 23.90 -24.49
C ALA A 122 -25.37 24.10 -25.97
N ASP A 123 -24.52 24.79 -26.73
CA ASP A 123 -24.64 25.03 -28.16
C ASP A 123 -24.12 23.87 -29.03
N ILE A 124 -23.46 22.89 -28.41
CA ILE A 124 -22.86 21.75 -29.12
C ILE A 124 -23.77 20.52 -28.99
N PRO A 125 -24.03 19.79 -30.09
CA PRO A 125 -24.82 18.57 -30.03
C PRO A 125 -24.15 17.51 -29.12
N PRO A 126 -24.95 16.61 -28.51
CA PRO A 126 -24.38 15.51 -27.74
C PRO A 126 -23.35 14.71 -28.55
N PRO A 127 -22.20 14.35 -27.95
CA PRO A 127 -21.16 13.64 -28.68
C PRO A 127 -21.61 12.22 -29.02
N VAL A 128 -21.00 11.66 -30.05
CA VAL A 128 -21.14 10.25 -30.43
C VAL A 128 -20.08 9.44 -29.68
N LEU A 129 -20.53 8.44 -28.93
CA LEU A 129 -19.67 7.43 -28.33
C LEU A 129 -19.65 6.20 -29.24
N THR A 130 -18.51 5.92 -29.86
CA THR A 130 -18.28 4.68 -30.60
C THR A 130 -17.86 3.60 -29.61
N VAL A 131 -18.64 2.53 -29.54
CA VAL A 131 -18.40 1.36 -28.69
C VAL A 131 -17.94 0.19 -29.55
N ASP A 132 -16.72 -0.28 -29.30
CA ASP A 132 -16.10 -1.40 -30.01
C ASP A 132 -15.97 -2.59 -29.06
N VAL A 133 -16.77 -3.63 -29.28
CA VAL A 133 -16.74 -4.85 -28.45
C VAL A 133 -15.79 -5.91 -29.02
N GLY A 134 -15.03 -5.62 -30.07
CA GLY A 134 -14.09 -6.57 -30.70
C GLY A 134 -14.76 -7.67 -31.55
N ALA A 135 -16.08 -7.62 -31.73
CA ALA A 135 -16.81 -8.47 -32.66
C ALA A 135 -17.80 -7.63 -33.48
N GLY A 136 -17.71 -7.76 -34.81
CA GLY A 136 -18.56 -7.02 -35.74
C GLY A 136 -18.11 -5.56 -35.93
N THR A 137 -19.01 -4.75 -36.46
CA THR A 137 -18.79 -3.31 -36.65
C THR A 137 -18.99 -2.58 -35.31
N PRO A 138 -18.13 -1.62 -34.94
CA PRO A 138 -18.36 -0.75 -33.80
C PRO A 138 -19.74 -0.07 -33.86
N VAL A 139 -20.34 0.16 -32.70
CA VAL A 139 -21.67 0.77 -32.58
C VAL A 139 -21.52 2.23 -32.18
N ASP A 140 -22.07 3.12 -32.99
CA ASP A 140 -22.13 4.55 -32.67
C ASP A 140 -23.38 4.87 -31.86
N VAL A 141 -23.20 5.50 -30.70
CA VAL A 141 -24.26 5.88 -29.78
C VAL A 141 -24.25 7.39 -29.61
N VAL A 142 -25.29 8.06 -30.11
CA VAL A 142 -25.51 9.48 -29.77
C VAL A 142 -25.91 9.54 -28.30
N LEU A 143 -25.10 10.23 -27.48
CA LEU A 143 -25.38 10.34 -26.05
C LEU A 143 -26.61 11.21 -25.79
N ARG A 144 -27.35 10.90 -24.72
CA ARG A 144 -28.43 11.74 -24.22
C ARG A 144 -27.86 13.01 -23.61
N PRO A 145 -28.56 14.17 -23.69
CA PRO A 145 -28.09 15.40 -23.06
C PRO A 145 -27.93 15.29 -21.53
N GLN A 146 -28.78 14.51 -20.87
CA GLN A 146 -28.71 14.26 -19.43
C GLN A 146 -27.88 13.01 -19.11
N ALA A 147 -27.39 12.92 -17.87
CA ALA A 147 -26.78 11.71 -17.35
C ALA A 147 -27.72 10.50 -17.57
N ALA A 148 -27.16 9.41 -18.07
CA ALA A 148 -27.95 8.25 -18.46
C ALA A 148 -27.15 6.94 -18.33
N ARG A 149 -27.89 5.87 -18.05
CA ARG A 149 -27.38 4.51 -18.07
C ARG A 149 -27.47 3.93 -19.48
N TYR A 150 -26.38 3.35 -19.94
CA TYR A 150 -26.31 2.63 -21.20
C TYR A 150 -26.09 1.14 -20.93
N THR A 151 -26.72 0.27 -21.72
CA THR A 151 -26.58 -1.18 -21.59
C THR A 151 -26.43 -1.81 -22.96
N PHE A 152 -25.41 -2.64 -23.10
CA PHE A 152 -25.02 -3.25 -24.37
C PHE A 152 -24.98 -4.77 -24.24
N TYR A 153 -25.43 -5.45 -25.28
CA TYR A 153 -25.24 -6.88 -25.44
C TYR A 153 -23.87 -7.14 -26.06
N VAL A 154 -23.07 -7.99 -25.42
CA VAL A 154 -21.77 -8.44 -25.94
C VAL A 154 -21.88 -9.94 -26.28
N PRO A 155 -21.80 -10.30 -27.57
CA PRO A 155 -21.87 -11.70 -27.99
C PRO A 155 -20.63 -12.48 -27.54
N SER A 156 -20.76 -13.80 -27.37
CA SER A 156 -19.66 -14.63 -26.84
C SER A 156 -18.41 -14.64 -27.74
N GLU A 157 -18.59 -14.40 -29.04
CA GLU A 157 -17.56 -14.35 -30.07
C GLU A 157 -16.60 -13.17 -29.89
N ALA A 158 -17.02 -12.12 -29.16
CA ALA A 158 -16.19 -10.98 -28.77
C ALA A 158 -15.10 -11.34 -27.75
N MET A 159 -15.29 -12.42 -26.97
CA MET A 159 -14.43 -12.79 -25.85
C MET A 159 -13.65 -14.08 -26.12
N ARG A 160 -12.96 -14.14 -27.26
CA ARG A 160 -12.24 -15.36 -27.70
C ARG A 160 -11.20 -15.88 -26.70
N ASN A 161 -10.59 -14.98 -25.94
CA ASN A 161 -9.62 -15.30 -24.89
C ASN A 161 -10.23 -15.42 -23.49
N GLY A 162 -11.56 -15.24 -23.36
CA GLY A 162 -12.26 -15.21 -22.08
C GLY A 162 -12.18 -13.87 -21.34
N SER A 163 -11.63 -12.82 -21.94
CA SER A 163 -11.65 -11.46 -21.40
C SER A 163 -12.61 -10.56 -22.20
N LEU A 164 -13.41 -9.77 -21.49
CA LEU A 164 -14.18 -8.67 -22.08
C LEU A 164 -13.25 -7.50 -22.39
N ASN A 165 -13.29 -7.02 -23.62
CA ASN A 165 -12.56 -5.82 -24.05
C ASN A 165 -13.55 -4.90 -24.77
N ILE A 166 -13.83 -3.74 -24.19
CA ILE A 166 -14.69 -2.73 -24.77
C ILE A 166 -13.84 -1.50 -25.04
N GLY A 167 -13.59 -1.22 -26.32
CA GLY A 167 -13.04 0.05 -26.77
C GLY A 167 -14.12 1.12 -26.74
N LEU A 168 -13.75 2.29 -26.24
CA LEU A 168 -14.59 3.48 -26.17
C LEU A 168 -13.88 4.59 -26.92
N ARG A 169 -14.53 5.17 -27.92
CA ARG A 169 -13.99 6.29 -28.68
C ARG A 169 -14.99 7.43 -28.73
N THR A 170 -14.52 8.64 -28.47
CA THR A 170 -15.30 9.87 -28.53
C THR A 170 -14.39 10.98 -29.02
N GLU A 171 -14.96 12.03 -29.62
CA GLU A 171 -14.21 13.24 -29.91
C GLU A 171 -13.67 13.82 -28.59
N GLY A 172 -12.34 13.89 -28.48
CA GLY A 172 -11.67 14.51 -27.34
C GLY A 172 -11.95 16.02 -27.32
N TRP A 173 -12.16 16.58 -26.14
CA TRP A 173 -12.39 18.00 -25.92
C TRP A 173 -11.65 18.47 -24.67
N GLN A 174 -11.58 19.78 -24.47
CA GLN A 174 -10.95 20.38 -23.30
C GLN A 174 -11.90 21.40 -22.67
N ASN A 175 -12.04 21.34 -21.35
CA ASN A 175 -12.67 22.40 -20.58
C ASN A 175 -11.60 23.48 -20.29
N PRO A 176 -11.80 24.76 -20.64
CA PRO A 176 -10.82 25.82 -20.40
C PRO A 176 -10.37 25.97 -18.94
N ASN A 177 -11.21 25.54 -17.99
CA ASN A 177 -10.92 25.60 -16.55
C ASN A 177 -10.34 24.28 -16.00
N ASP A 178 -10.02 23.33 -16.87
CA ASP A 178 -9.47 22.03 -16.51
C ASP A 178 -8.02 21.93 -16.99
N ALA A 179 -7.12 21.61 -16.06
CA ALA A 179 -5.68 21.48 -16.36
C ALA A 179 -5.37 20.25 -17.24
N ARG A 180 -6.30 19.30 -17.37
CA ARG A 180 -6.14 18.14 -18.23
C ARG A 180 -6.21 18.56 -19.69
N SER A 181 -5.33 17.98 -20.50
CA SER A 181 -5.23 18.31 -21.93
C SER A 181 -6.36 17.71 -22.77
N GLU A 182 -7.03 16.66 -22.27
CA GLU A 182 -8.01 15.92 -23.05
C GLU A 182 -9.04 15.22 -22.14
N LEU A 183 -10.31 15.44 -22.47
CA LEU A 183 -11.49 14.81 -21.88
C LEU A 183 -12.32 14.16 -22.98
N GLY A 184 -12.87 12.99 -22.70
CA GLY A 184 -13.90 12.35 -23.49
C GLY A 184 -15.23 12.41 -22.77
N VAL A 185 -15.71 11.25 -22.31
CA VAL A 185 -16.94 11.11 -21.52
C VAL A 185 -16.61 10.74 -20.08
N ALA A 186 -17.35 11.29 -19.12
CA ALA A 186 -17.27 10.88 -17.72
C ALA A 186 -18.14 9.62 -17.51
N ILE A 187 -17.48 8.51 -17.22
CA ILE A 187 -18.13 7.25 -16.87
C ILE A 187 -18.06 7.10 -15.36
N GLY A 188 -19.19 6.85 -14.72
CA GLY A 188 -19.29 6.87 -13.26
C GLY A 188 -20.12 5.76 -12.65
N ASN A 189 -20.19 5.81 -11.33
CA ASN A 189 -20.92 4.90 -10.47
C ASN A 189 -20.49 3.44 -10.70
N TRP A 190 -21.44 2.54 -10.93
CA TRP A 190 -21.20 1.12 -11.06
C TRP A 190 -21.13 0.70 -12.52
N LEU A 191 -20.00 0.10 -12.90
CA LEU A 191 -19.93 -0.73 -14.10
C LEU A 191 -20.39 -2.14 -13.73
N THR A 192 -21.33 -2.67 -14.51
CA THR A 192 -21.96 -3.98 -14.28
C THR A 192 -21.75 -4.88 -15.47
N VAL A 193 -21.40 -6.14 -15.21
CA VAL A 193 -21.26 -7.20 -16.22
C VAL A 193 -22.03 -8.42 -15.72
N SER A 194 -23.05 -8.84 -16.47
CA SER A 194 -23.89 -9.97 -16.09
C SER A 194 -24.00 -10.96 -17.25
N SER A 195 -23.80 -12.24 -16.99
CA SER A 195 -23.99 -13.28 -18.00
C SER A 195 -25.45 -13.46 -18.36
N ILE A 196 -25.71 -13.65 -19.65
CA ILE A 196 -26.98 -14.17 -20.15
C ILE A 196 -26.90 -15.70 -20.08
N ALA A 197 -28.00 -16.38 -19.75
CA ALA A 197 -28.03 -17.84 -19.68
C ALA A 197 -27.51 -18.45 -20.99
N VAL A 198 -26.48 -19.28 -20.89
CA VAL A 198 -25.88 -19.98 -22.04
C VAL A 198 -26.20 -21.47 -21.93
N PRO A 199 -26.80 -22.10 -22.95
CA PRO A 199 -27.10 -23.53 -22.91
C PRO A 199 -25.86 -24.43 -23.08
N ASN A 200 -24.72 -23.86 -23.48
CA ASN A 200 -23.48 -24.57 -23.79
C ASN A 200 -22.40 -24.34 -22.72
N LEU A 201 -21.42 -25.25 -22.67
CA LEU A 201 -20.23 -25.10 -21.84
C LEU A 201 -19.47 -23.81 -22.19
N VAL A 202 -19.16 -23.03 -21.17
CA VAL A 202 -18.39 -21.79 -21.29
C VAL A 202 -16.91 -22.13 -21.38
N ARG A 203 -16.20 -21.61 -22.39
CA ARG A 203 -14.74 -21.73 -22.43
C ARG A 203 -14.11 -20.79 -21.39
N PRO A 204 -13.11 -21.25 -20.62
CA PRO A 204 -12.50 -20.43 -19.58
C PRO A 204 -11.67 -19.29 -20.16
N ASP A 205 -11.40 -18.30 -19.33
CA ASP A 205 -10.24 -17.42 -19.52
C ASP A 205 -8.98 -18.27 -19.29
N TRP A 206 -8.22 -18.52 -20.35
CA TRP A 206 -7.02 -19.36 -20.29
C TRP A 206 -5.89 -18.72 -19.48
N GLY A 207 -5.84 -17.39 -19.41
CA GLY A 207 -4.93 -16.67 -18.54
C GLY A 207 -5.17 -17.03 -17.09
N LEU A 208 -6.42 -16.90 -16.62
CA LEU A 208 -6.81 -17.31 -15.27
C LEU A 208 -6.62 -18.81 -15.03
N ALA A 209 -7.12 -19.64 -15.94
CA ALA A 209 -7.11 -21.09 -15.79
C ALA A 209 -5.70 -21.68 -15.76
N LEU A 210 -4.71 -21.08 -16.45
CA LEU A 210 -3.34 -21.60 -16.49
C LEU A 210 -2.40 -20.91 -15.49
N SER A 211 -2.51 -19.60 -15.30
CA SER A 211 -1.56 -18.82 -14.48
C SER A 211 -1.58 -19.22 -13.00
N TRP A 212 -2.76 -19.45 -12.43
CA TRP A 212 -2.89 -19.81 -11.02
C TRP A 212 -2.43 -21.23 -10.69
N PRO A 213 -2.80 -22.28 -11.45
CA PRO A 213 -2.20 -23.60 -11.28
C PRO A 213 -0.69 -23.60 -11.52
N LEU A 214 -0.19 -22.84 -12.49
CA LEU A 214 1.25 -22.66 -12.68
C LEU A 214 1.90 -21.99 -11.47
N GLY A 215 1.28 -20.93 -10.94
CA GLY A 215 1.69 -20.25 -9.71
C GLY A 215 1.78 -21.21 -8.51
N LEU A 216 0.80 -22.09 -8.33
CA LEU A 216 0.84 -23.17 -7.34
C LEU A 216 2.00 -24.13 -7.57
N GLY A 217 2.29 -24.48 -8.82
CA GLY A 217 3.45 -25.28 -9.18
C GLY A 217 4.77 -24.59 -8.82
N LEU A 218 4.89 -23.28 -9.03
CA LEU A 218 6.06 -22.50 -8.62
C LEU A 218 6.19 -22.44 -7.09
N LEU A 219 5.08 -22.24 -6.37
CA LEU A 219 5.06 -22.28 -4.91
C LEU A 219 5.44 -23.67 -4.36
N TRP A 220 5.04 -24.75 -5.03
CA TRP A 220 5.51 -26.11 -4.71
C TRP A 220 7.03 -26.19 -4.81
N VAL A 221 7.63 -25.70 -5.89
CA VAL A 221 9.09 -25.65 -6.06
C VAL A 221 9.74 -24.83 -4.94
N ALA A 222 9.18 -23.67 -4.58
CA ALA A 222 9.67 -22.83 -3.48
C ALA A 222 9.65 -23.59 -2.14
N VAL A 223 8.52 -24.20 -1.77
CA VAL A 223 8.38 -24.97 -0.52
C VAL A 223 9.32 -26.18 -0.50
N ARG A 224 9.53 -26.85 -1.64
CA ARG A 224 10.50 -27.95 -1.75
C ARG A 224 11.95 -27.46 -1.64
N THR A 225 12.24 -26.24 -2.11
CA THR A 225 13.56 -25.58 -1.96
C THR A 225 13.87 -25.31 -0.49
N LEU A 226 12.84 -24.99 0.30
CA LEU A 226 12.89 -24.88 1.76
C LEU A 226 12.99 -26.22 2.48
N ARG A 227 13.17 -27.34 1.77
CA ARG A 227 13.38 -28.69 2.28
C ARG A 227 12.19 -29.29 3.04
N PHE A 228 10.98 -28.78 2.85
CA PHE A 228 9.76 -29.44 3.36
C PHE A 228 9.54 -30.75 2.61
N PRO A 229 9.29 -31.89 3.29
CA PRO A 229 8.96 -33.16 2.62
C PRO A 229 7.67 -33.03 1.80
N PRO A 230 7.48 -33.84 0.74
CA PRO A 230 6.35 -33.68 -0.17
C PRO A 230 4.97 -33.68 0.48
N ARG A 231 4.77 -34.50 1.52
CA ARG A 231 3.50 -34.55 2.26
C ARG A 231 3.20 -33.21 2.95
N GLN A 232 4.20 -32.56 3.53
CA GLN A 232 4.01 -31.25 4.18
C GLN A 232 3.81 -30.16 3.13
N ALA A 233 4.55 -30.21 2.01
CA ALA A 233 4.33 -29.29 0.89
C ALA A 233 2.89 -29.38 0.35
N LEU A 234 2.36 -30.60 0.21
CA LEU A 234 0.97 -30.85 -0.17
C LEU A 234 0.01 -30.22 0.86
N LEU A 235 0.18 -30.51 2.15
CA LEU A 235 -0.68 -29.98 3.21
C LEU A 235 -0.67 -28.44 3.27
N LEU A 236 0.47 -27.82 2.98
CA LEU A 236 0.59 -26.36 2.93
C LEU A 236 -0.13 -25.74 1.72
N LEU A 237 -0.15 -26.42 0.58
CA LEU A 237 -0.64 -25.86 -0.68
C LEU A 237 -2.07 -26.27 -1.04
N VAL A 238 -2.61 -27.34 -0.46
CA VAL A 238 -4.02 -27.74 -0.66
C VAL A 238 -4.99 -26.63 -0.28
N PRO A 239 -4.86 -25.92 0.87
CA PRO A 239 -5.75 -24.81 1.19
C PRO A 239 -5.75 -23.73 0.11
N LEU A 240 -4.59 -23.41 -0.48
CA LEU A 240 -4.49 -22.43 -1.55
C LEU A 240 -5.10 -22.95 -2.87
N ALA A 241 -4.90 -24.24 -3.18
CA ALA A 241 -5.51 -24.89 -4.34
C ALA A 241 -7.05 -24.93 -4.28
N LEU A 242 -7.64 -24.87 -3.08
CA LEU A 242 -9.08 -24.76 -2.85
C LEU A 242 -9.55 -23.31 -2.77
N LEU A 243 -8.77 -22.44 -2.12
CA LEU A 243 -9.10 -21.02 -1.94
C LEU A 243 -9.10 -20.26 -3.26
N VAL A 244 -8.17 -20.54 -4.18
CA VAL A 244 -8.10 -19.83 -5.46
C VAL A 244 -9.37 -20.01 -6.31
N PRO A 245 -9.88 -21.24 -6.56
CA PRO A 245 -11.17 -21.42 -7.22
C PRO A 245 -12.34 -20.80 -6.44
N LEU A 246 -12.33 -20.89 -5.11
CA LEU A 246 -13.36 -20.25 -4.29
C LEU A 246 -13.38 -18.74 -4.50
N LEU A 247 -12.21 -18.09 -4.46
CA LEU A 247 -12.08 -16.66 -4.74
C LEU A 247 -12.47 -16.34 -6.19
N ALA A 248 -12.17 -17.21 -7.16
CA ALA A 248 -12.60 -17.03 -8.54
C ALA A 248 -14.13 -17.07 -8.70
N ALA A 249 -14.84 -17.80 -7.84
CA ALA A 249 -16.30 -17.80 -7.86
C ALA A 249 -16.91 -16.44 -7.47
N PHE A 250 -16.17 -15.59 -6.75
CA PHE A 250 -16.63 -14.27 -6.31
C PHE A 250 -15.94 -13.11 -7.05
N GLU A 251 -14.65 -13.24 -7.35
CA GLU A 251 -13.76 -12.17 -7.81
C GLU A 251 -12.85 -12.63 -8.97
N ALA A 252 -13.37 -13.48 -9.87
CA ALA A 252 -12.64 -13.97 -11.05
C ALA A 252 -11.91 -12.84 -11.82
N PRO A 253 -12.51 -11.67 -12.10
CA PRO A 253 -11.82 -10.61 -12.84
C PRO A 253 -10.58 -10.05 -12.15
N ARG A 254 -10.61 -9.92 -10.81
CA ARG A 254 -9.41 -9.47 -10.08
C ARG A 254 -8.32 -10.53 -10.14
N LEU A 255 -8.65 -11.79 -9.83
CA LEU A 255 -7.67 -12.87 -9.92
C LEU A 255 -7.08 -13.01 -11.32
N ALA A 256 -7.89 -12.82 -12.36
CA ALA A 256 -7.44 -12.89 -13.74
C ALA A 256 -6.56 -11.69 -14.13
N ALA A 257 -6.86 -10.48 -13.63
CA ALA A 257 -5.96 -9.33 -13.79
C ALA A 257 -4.56 -9.58 -13.16
N GLY A 258 -4.49 -10.46 -12.16
CA GLY A 258 -3.26 -10.92 -11.53
C GLY A 258 -2.50 -12.04 -12.25
N GLU A 259 -2.81 -12.41 -13.49
CA GLU A 259 -2.21 -13.58 -14.16
C GLU A 259 -0.67 -13.54 -14.24
N ARG A 260 -0.09 -12.39 -14.62
CA ARG A 260 1.37 -12.22 -14.70
C ARG A 260 1.97 -12.10 -13.31
N TRP A 261 1.21 -11.48 -12.41
CA TRP A 261 1.60 -11.25 -11.04
C TRP A 261 1.81 -12.56 -10.29
N VAL A 262 0.89 -13.53 -10.39
CA VAL A 262 1.02 -14.79 -9.65
C VAL A 262 2.25 -15.60 -10.10
N ILE A 263 2.59 -15.54 -11.40
CA ILE A 263 3.80 -16.15 -11.94
C ILE A 263 5.04 -15.44 -11.42
N ALA A 264 5.09 -14.11 -11.51
CA ALA A 264 6.20 -13.31 -11.00
C ALA A 264 6.41 -13.55 -9.51
N ASN A 265 5.33 -13.59 -8.72
CA ASN A 265 5.38 -13.85 -7.29
C ASN A 265 5.85 -15.28 -6.97
N GLY A 266 5.41 -16.28 -7.73
CA GLY A 266 5.91 -17.65 -7.64
C GLY A 266 7.42 -17.74 -7.91
N LEU A 267 7.93 -17.01 -8.91
CA LEU A 267 9.36 -16.93 -9.19
C LEU A 267 10.13 -16.22 -8.08
N LEU A 268 9.61 -15.10 -7.57
CA LEU A 268 10.19 -14.39 -6.42
C LEU A 268 10.25 -15.30 -5.18
N ALA A 269 9.23 -16.11 -4.93
CA ALA A 269 9.21 -17.08 -3.84
C ALA A 269 10.30 -18.16 -4.01
N ILE A 270 10.54 -18.65 -5.23
CA ILE A 270 11.63 -19.61 -5.51
C ILE A 270 13.00 -18.97 -5.24
N VAL A 271 13.23 -17.76 -5.76
CA VAL A 271 14.49 -17.03 -5.54
C VAL A 271 14.70 -16.74 -4.05
N GLY A 272 13.67 -16.23 -3.38
CA GLY A 272 13.67 -15.98 -1.94
C GLY A 272 13.94 -17.24 -1.13
N ALA A 273 13.33 -18.37 -1.49
CA ALA A 273 13.57 -19.66 -0.84
C ALA A 273 15.02 -20.14 -1.00
N GLY A 274 15.59 -19.99 -2.20
CA GLY A 274 17.00 -20.29 -2.46
C GLY A 274 17.93 -19.43 -1.61
N LEU A 275 17.73 -18.11 -1.61
CA LEU A 275 18.53 -17.15 -0.84
C LEU A 275 18.41 -17.38 0.67
N CYS A 276 17.20 -17.56 1.18
CA CYS A 276 16.98 -17.80 2.61
C CYS A 276 17.63 -19.11 3.06
N ASN A 277 17.48 -20.20 2.29
CA ASN A 277 18.09 -21.48 2.60
C ASN A 277 19.62 -21.44 2.51
N TRP A 278 20.19 -20.54 1.71
CA TRP A 278 21.63 -20.33 1.60
C TRP A 278 22.20 -19.45 2.74
N LEU A 279 21.52 -18.35 3.10
CA LEU A 279 22.03 -17.34 4.02
C LEU A 279 21.69 -17.61 5.49
N VAL A 280 20.46 -18.00 5.78
CA VAL A 280 19.93 -18.02 7.15
C VAL A 280 20.54 -19.12 8.01
N PRO A 281 20.67 -20.39 7.57
CA PRO A 281 21.26 -21.43 8.42
C PRO A 281 22.72 -21.14 8.80
N PRO A 282 23.62 -20.70 7.88
CA PRO A 282 24.97 -20.28 8.25
C PRO A 282 24.98 -19.08 9.21
N LEU A 283 24.08 -18.11 9.05
CA LEU A 283 23.96 -16.98 9.95
C LEU A 283 23.54 -17.41 11.36
N LEU A 284 22.52 -18.27 11.49
CA LEU A 284 22.11 -18.82 12.79
C LEU A 284 23.26 -19.58 13.46
N LYS A 285 24.04 -20.35 12.68
CA LYS A 285 25.24 -21.05 13.18
C LYS A 285 26.34 -20.09 13.60
N TYR A 286 26.61 -19.04 12.81
CA TYR A 286 27.57 -17.99 13.13
C TYR A 286 27.20 -17.28 14.43
N LEU A 287 25.92 -17.04 14.63
CA LEU A 287 25.36 -16.52 15.87
C LEU A 287 25.25 -17.59 16.97
N GLY A 288 25.84 -18.78 16.84
CA GLY A 288 25.84 -19.80 17.89
C GLY A 288 24.46 -20.32 18.30
N LEU A 289 23.45 -20.18 17.45
CA LEU A 289 22.08 -20.61 17.73
C LEU A 289 21.86 -22.06 17.28
N ALA A 290 21.68 -22.97 18.24
CA ALA A 290 21.32 -24.36 17.97
C ALA A 290 19.82 -24.47 17.66
N VAL A 291 19.45 -24.38 16.38
CA VAL A 291 18.04 -24.41 15.95
C VAL A 291 17.71 -25.74 15.26
N PRO A 292 16.67 -26.48 15.72
CA PRO A 292 16.21 -27.69 15.04
C PRO A 292 15.85 -27.44 13.57
N THR A 293 16.20 -28.38 12.68
CA THR A 293 15.97 -28.23 11.24
C THR A 293 14.50 -27.97 10.90
N ALA A 294 13.56 -28.57 11.62
CA ALA A 294 12.13 -28.33 11.43
C ALA A 294 11.77 -26.84 11.65
N ILE A 295 12.29 -26.23 12.72
CA ILE A 295 12.04 -24.82 13.05
C ILE A 295 12.68 -23.90 12.00
N VAL A 296 13.89 -24.23 11.53
CA VAL A 296 14.52 -23.47 10.44
C VAL A 296 13.62 -23.47 9.20
N ARG A 297 13.08 -24.61 8.77
CA ARG A 297 12.19 -24.67 7.58
C ARG A 297 10.99 -23.73 7.71
N TRP A 298 10.33 -23.73 8.86
CA TRP A 298 9.19 -22.83 9.12
C TRP A 298 9.62 -21.37 9.17
N LEU A 299 10.76 -21.05 9.77
CA LEU A 299 11.31 -19.69 9.76
C LEU A 299 11.56 -19.21 8.33
N LEU A 300 12.21 -20.03 7.49
CA LEU A 300 12.44 -19.67 6.09
C LEU A 300 11.13 -19.50 5.32
N LEU A 301 10.12 -20.35 5.58
CA LEU A 301 8.81 -20.21 4.97
C LEU A 301 8.18 -18.86 5.33
N LEU A 302 8.21 -18.47 6.61
CA LEU A 302 7.66 -17.19 7.06
C LEU A 302 8.39 -15.99 6.42
N MET A 303 9.72 -16.06 6.28
CA MET A 303 10.50 -15.02 5.60
C MET A 303 10.12 -14.91 4.11
N VAL A 304 10.05 -16.04 3.41
CA VAL A 304 9.69 -16.09 1.98
C VAL A 304 8.27 -15.61 1.77
N LEU A 305 7.32 -16.03 2.61
CA LEU A 305 5.93 -15.58 2.54
C LEU A 305 5.82 -14.09 2.85
N SER A 306 6.52 -13.58 3.86
CA SER A 306 6.52 -12.14 4.19
C SER A 306 7.01 -11.32 2.99
N PHE A 307 8.11 -11.73 2.35
CA PHE A 307 8.60 -11.08 1.13
C PHE A 307 7.60 -11.19 -0.03
N ALA A 308 7.23 -12.41 -0.41
CA ALA A 308 6.39 -12.71 -1.56
C ALA A 308 5.01 -12.05 -1.46
N VAL A 309 4.41 -12.03 -0.26
CA VAL A 309 3.07 -11.45 -0.09
C VAL A 309 3.14 -9.93 0.04
N LYS A 310 4.08 -9.36 0.81
CA LYS A 310 4.12 -7.91 1.06
C LYS A 310 4.77 -7.13 -0.09
N PHE A 311 5.91 -7.60 -0.63
CA PHE A 311 6.50 -7.01 -1.84
C PHE A 311 5.74 -7.42 -3.09
N GLY A 312 5.42 -8.71 -3.24
CA GLY A 312 4.61 -9.14 -4.38
C GLY A 312 3.29 -8.39 -4.38
N GLY A 313 2.61 -8.24 -3.24
CA GLY A 313 1.38 -7.45 -3.13
C GLY A 313 1.48 -6.03 -3.70
N GLN A 314 2.62 -5.35 -3.60
CA GLN A 314 2.84 -4.02 -4.20
C GLN A 314 2.89 -4.05 -5.73
N LEU A 315 3.35 -5.17 -6.31
CA LEU A 315 3.38 -5.37 -7.76
C LEU A 315 2.01 -5.75 -8.34
N TYR A 316 0.99 -5.96 -7.50
CA TYR A 316 -0.33 -6.33 -7.98
C TYR A 316 -0.99 -5.15 -8.71
N PRO A 317 -1.70 -5.34 -9.84
CA PRO A 317 -2.26 -4.23 -10.61
C PRO A 317 -3.24 -3.33 -9.84
N ALA A 318 -3.90 -3.86 -8.80
CA ALA A 318 -4.79 -3.07 -7.93
C ALA A 318 -4.12 -2.63 -6.62
N ALA A 319 -2.80 -2.81 -6.47
CA ALA A 319 -2.07 -2.29 -5.34
C ALA A 319 -2.23 -0.77 -5.27
N MET A 320 -2.39 -0.25 -4.07
CA MET A 320 -2.48 1.18 -3.87
C MET A 320 -1.05 1.71 -3.71
N PRO A 321 -0.61 2.65 -4.57
CA PRO A 321 0.75 3.18 -4.50
C PRO A 321 0.95 4.03 -3.22
N GLY A 322 -0.13 4.49 -2.59
CA GLY A 322 -0.10 5.25 -1.33
C GLY A 322 0.90 6.40 -1.38
N ASP A 323 1.78 6.45 -0.38
CA ASP A 323 2.82 7.47 -0.24
C ASP A 323 4.08 7.23 -1.10
N LEU A 324 4.08 6.25 -2.02
CA LEU A 324 5.27 5.95 -2.82
C LEU A 324 5.77 7.18 -3.60
N GLN A 325 4.88 7.90 -4.27
CA GLN A 325 5.28 9.09 -5.03
C GLN A 325 5.74 10.23 -4.09
N LEU A 326 5.15 10.34 -2.90
CA LEU A 326 5.63 11.26 -1.86
C LEU A 326 7.08 10.93 -1.51
N HIS A 327 7.39 9.66 -1.25
CA HIS A 327 8.75 9.20 -0.94
C HIS A 327 9.72 9.44 -2.09
N VAL A 328 9.32 9.20 -3.34
CA VAL A 328 10.15 9.49 -4.52
C VAL A 328 10.44 10.99 -4.64
N ASN A 329 9.45 11.86 -4.42
CA ASN A 329 9.66 13.31 -4.45
C ASN A 329 10.62 13.76 -3.34
N ARG A 330 10.49 13.22 -2.12
CA ARG A 330 11.40 13.54 -1.01
C ARG A 330 12.81 12.96 -1.20
N TYR A 331 12.90 11.79 -1.81
CA TYR A 331 14.17 11.20 -2.24
C TYR A 331 14.90 12.13 -3.22
N THR A 332 14.21 12.56 -4.28
CA THR A 332 14.77 13.47 -5.29
C THR A 332 15.27 14.76 -4.65
N ARG A 333 14.48 15.39 -3.78
CA ARG A 333 14.90 16.58 -3.01
C ARG A 333 16.16 16.30 -2.18
N THR A 334 16.19 15.19 -1.46
CA THR A 334 17.36 14.78 -0.65
C THR A 334 18.61 14.61 -1.51
N MET A 335 18.48 13.99 -2.70
CA MET A 335 19.59 13.80 -3.63
C MET A 335 20.09 15.10 -4.27
N PHE A 336 19.22 16.11 -4.40
CA PHE A 336 19.61 17.46 -4.81
C PHE A 336 20.16 18.34 -3.67
N GLY A 337 20.40 17.76 -2.49
CA GLY A 337 21.00 18.45 -1.34
C GLY A 337 20.00 19.08 -0.37
N GLU A 338 18.69 18.96 -0.64
CA GLU A 338 17.66 19.45 0.28
C GLU A 338 17.41 18.42 1.41
N VAL A 339 18.24 18.49 2.45
CA VAL A 339 18.15 17.57 3.60
C VAL A 339 17.13 18.01 4.66
N TYR A 340 16.85 19.32 4.76
CA TYR A 340 15.87 19.88 5.69
C TYR A 340 14.51 20.01 5.01
N ILE A 341 13.75 18.92 5.00
CA ILE A 341 12.48 18.84 4.32
C ILE A 341 11.33 19.12 5.31
N PRO A 342 10.63 20.27 5.22
CA PRO A 342 9.36 20.44 5.92
C PRO A 342 8.26 19.64 5.22
N ALA A 343 7.41 19.02 6.02
CA ALA A 343 6.16 18.41 5.58
C ALA A 343 5.01 18.95 6.43
N GLN A 344 3.78 18.71 5.97
CA GLN A 344 2.58 19.06 6.73
C GLN A 344 1.73 17.82 6.94
N HIS A 345 1.31 17.58 8.16
CA HIS A 345 0.35 16.53 8.50
C HIS A 345 -0.85 17.21 9.14
N ARG A 346 -2.02 17.15 8.47
CA ARG A 346 -3.22 17.90 8.89
C ARG A 346 -2.92 19.39 9.06
N GLY A 347 -2.14 19.93 8.12
CA GLY A 347 -1.65 21.31 8.12
C GLY A 347 -0.60 21.65 9.19
N LEU A 348 -0.26 20.76 10.12
CA LEU A 348 0.81 21.01 11.10
C LEU A 348 2.16 20.74 10.46
N PRO A 349 3.08 21.73 10.44
CA PRO A 349 4.41 21.53 9.86
C PRO A 349 5.22 20.57 10.73
N PHE A 350 5.98 19.65 10.14
CA PHE A 350 6.87 18.77 10.89
C PHE A 350 8.13 18.48 10.07
N PRO A 351 9.27 18.19 10.72
CA PRO A 351 10.47 17.76 10.01
C PRO A 351 10.23 16.38 9.41
N PHE A 352 10.57 16.22 8.12
CA PHE A 352 10.47 14.95 7.42
C PHE A 352 11.84 14.27 7.36
N PRO A 353 12.12 13.24 8.20
CA PRO A 353 13.44 12.63 8.28
C PRO A 353 13.85 11.93 6.98
N ASN A 354 15.15 11.96 6.66
CA ASN A 354 15.69 11.57 5.36
C ASN A 354 16.66 10.37 5.38
N ALA A 355 16.90 9.72 6.53
CA ALA A 355 17.82 8.59 6.59
C ALA A 355 17.45 7.43 5.63
N PRO A 356 16.16 7.04 5.50
CA PRO A 356 15.72 6.05 4.52
C PRO A 356 16.18 6.35 3.10
N TYR A 357 16.15 7.63 2.70
CA TYR A 357 16.51 8.09 1.36
C TYR A 357 18.01 7.97 1.11
N ILE A 358 18.83 8.29 2.10
CA ILE A 358 20.29 8.14 2.04
C ILE A 358 20.68 6.67 1.95
N VAL A 359 20.03 5.82 2.76
CA VAL A 359 20.29 4.36 2.78
C VAL A 359 19.89 3.71 1.46
N ILE A 360 18.78 4.15 0.85
CA ILE A 360 18.28 3.59 -0.42
C ILE A 360 19.05 4.11 -1.64
N ALA A 361 19.66 5.29 -1.59
CA ALA A 361 20.28 5.95 -2.74
C ALA A 361 21.20 5.06 -3.61
N PRO A 362 22.11 4.23 -3.05
CA PRO A 362 22.96 3.37 -3.86
C PRO A 362 22.16 2.34 -4.68
N PHE A 363 21.01 1.90 -4.16
CA PHE A 363 20.17 0.88 -4.81
C PHE A 363 19.37 1.46 -5.98
N THR A 364 19.04 2.76 -5.96
CA THR A 364 18.28 3.38 -7.05
C THR A 364 19.07 3.42 -8.36
N LEU A 365 20.41 3.33 -8.30
CA LEU A 365 21.28 3.26 -9.48
C LEU A 365 21.06 1.99 -10.31
N PHE A 366 20.49 0.93 -9.73
CA PHE A 366 20.27 -0.34 -10.42
C PHE A 366 18.84 -0.52 -10.93
N VAL A 367 17.85 -0.01 -10.20
CA VAL A 367 16.42 -0.33 -10.43
C VAL A 367 15.51 0.90 -10.51
N GLY A 368 16.04 2.11 -10.34
CA GLY A 368 15.25 3.34 -10.19
C GLY A 368 14.64 3.50 -8.79
N PRO A 369 14.14 4.70 -8.45
CA PRO A 369 13.71 5.00 -7.09
C PRO A 369 12.44 4.23 -6.68
N HIS A 370 11.42 4.15 -7.53
CA HIS A 370 10.15 3.46 -7.20
C HIS A 370 10.38 2.01 -6.77
N LEU A 371 11.01 1.22 -7.64
CA LEU A 371 11.26 -0.20 -7.37
C LEU A 371 12.26 -0.39 -6.21
N ALA A 372 13.22 0.53 -6.02
CA ALA A 372 14.15 0.45 -4.89
C ALA A 372 13.44 0.60 -3.53
N PHE A 373 12.46 1.50 -3.41
CA PHE A 373 11.65 1.63 -2.19
C PHE A 373 10.85 0.36 -1.92
N GLU A 374 10.08 -0.11 -2.92
CA GLU A 374 9.24 -1.30 -2.79
C GLU A 374 10.08 -2.54 -2.42
N LEU A 375 11.20 -2.77 -3.10
CA LEU A 375 12.13 -3.86 -2.79
C LEU A 375 12.71 -3.73 -1.38
N MET A 376 13.11 -2.53 -0.96
CA MET A 376 13.70 -2.31 0.36
C MET A 376 12.67 -2.58 1.47
N ALA A 377 11.43 -2.10 1.35
CA ALA A 377 10.42 -2.41 2.36
C ALA A 377 10.05 -3.90 2.37
N GLY A 378 9.96 -4.53 1.21
CA GLY A 378 9.83 -5.99 1.10
C GLY A 378 10.94 -6.72 1.86
N PHE A 379 12.20 -6.31 1.66
CA PHE A 379 13.36 -6.86 2.33
C PHE A 379 13.34 -6.63 3.85
N CYS A 380 13.00 -5.42 4.29
CA CYS A 380 12.84 -5.09 5.71
C CYS A 380 11.77 -5.98 6.37
N GLU A 381 10.60 -6.12 5.75
CA GLU A 381 9.49 -6.95 6.22
C GLU A 381 9.81 -8.46 6.21
N ALA A 382 10.68 -8.92 5.30
CA ALA A 382 11.12 -10.31 5.29
C ALA A 382 12.15 -10.59 6.38
N THR A 383 13.08 -9.67 6.59
CA THR A 383 14.18 -9.84 7.55
C THR A 383 13.78 -9.53 8.98
N ILE A 384 12.75 -8.70 9.22
CA ILE A 384 12.20 -8.47 10.57
C ILE A 384 11.74 -9.78 11.22
N VAL A 385 11.21 -10.73 10.44
CA VAL A 385 10.85 -12.08 10.89
C VAL A 385 12.05 -12.81 11.51
N LEU A 386 13.21 -12.75 10.86
CA LEU A 386 14.44 -13.36 11.35
C LEU A 386 15.00 -12.62 12.58
N ILE A 387 14.92 -11.30 12.58
CA ILE A 387 15.40 -10.45 13.67
C ILE A 387 14.62 -10.76 14.96
N PHE A 388 13.29 -10.85 14.89
CA PHE A 388 12.45 -11.22 16.03
C PHE A 388 12.71 -12.66 16.49
N PHE A 389 12.91 -13.59 15.56
CA PHE A 389 13.33 -14.96 15.88
C PHE A 389 14.62 -14.95 16.72
N ILE A 390 15.69 -14.38 16.18
CA ILE A 390 17.02 -14.36 16.82
C ILE A 390 16.94 -13.72 18.20
N THR A 391 16.27 -12.57 18.29
CA THR A 391 16.11 -11.82 19.54
C THR A 391 15.46 -12.68 20.61
N LEU A 392 14.33 -13.32 20.30
CA LEU A 392 13.60 -14.09 21.31
C LEU A 392 14.26 -15.42 21.64
N VAL A 393 14.93 -16.09 20.69
CA VAL A 393 15.76 -17.26 20.99
C VAL A 393 16.89 -16.88 21.93
N ARG A 394 17.53 -15.73 21.73
CA ARG A 394 18.61 -15.26 22.61
C ARG A 394 18.12 -14.91 24.02
N LEU A 395 16.94 -14.32 24.14
CA LEU A 395 16.36 -13.98 25.45
C LEU A 395 15.88 -15.21 26.23
N THR A 396 15.34 -16.21 25.54
CA THR A 396 14.60 -17.32 26.20
C THR A 396 15.32 -18.67 26.13
N GLY A 397 16.32 -18.82 25.25
CA GLY A 397 16.91 -20.11 24.90
C GLY A 397 15.98 -21.03 24.10
N SER A 398 14.76 -20.59 23.75
CA SER A 398 13.74 -21.43 23.11
C SER A 398 13.53 -21.07 21.64
N ALA A 399 13.88 -22.00 20.75
CA ALA A 399 13.64 -21.88 19.31
C ALA A 399 12.14 -21.84 18.96
N GLN A 400 11.29 -22.47 19.77
CA GLN A 400 9.83 -22.48 19.58
C GLN A 400 9.23 -21.11 19.86
N LEU A 401 9.64 -20.46 20.96
CA LEU A 401 9.23 -19.10 21.26
C LEU A 401 9.74 -18.14 20.18
N GLY A 402 11.00 -18.29 19.74
CA GLY A 402 11.52 -17.55 18.59
C GLY A 402 10.67 -17.70 17.33
N LEU A 403 10.22 -18.91 17.00
CA LEU A 403 9.35 -19.15 15.85
C LEU A 403 7.99 -18.50 16.02
N PHE A 404 7.43 -18.49 17.22
CA PHE A 404 6.19 -17.79 17.53
C PHE A 404 6.31 -16.29 17.29
N ALA A 405 7.40 -15.65 17.74
CA ALA A 405 7.64 -14.23 17.47
C ALA A 405 7.81 -13.93 15.97
N ALA A 406 8.53 -14.80 15.25
CA ALA A 406 8.66 -14.70 13.79
C ALA A 406 7.29 -14.80 13.10
N PHE A 407 6.44 -15.73 13.54
CA PHE A 407 5.09 -15.90 13.02
C PHE A 407 4.23 -14.66 13.26
N SER A 408 4.25 -14.11 14.48
CA SER A 408 3.55 -12.87 14.80
C SER A 408 4.01 -11.72 13.91
N ALA A 409 5.32 -11.53 13.76
CA ALA A 409 5.87 -10.46 12.90
C ALA A 409 5.48 -10.64 11.42
N ALA A 410 5.50 -11.88 10.92
CA ALA A 410 5.16 -12.17 9.52
C ALA A 410 3.69 -11.88 9.20
N LEU A 411 2.77 -12.22 10.12
CA LEU A 411 1.32 -12.16 9.90
C LEU A 411 0.62 -10.94 10.48
N THR A 412 1.34 -10.04 11.15
CA THR A 412 0.73 -8.82 11.69
C THR A 412 0.15 -7.97 10.56
N ALA A 413 -1.14 -7.67 10.63
CA ALA A 413 -1.88 -6.89 9.62
C ALA A 413 -1.23 -5.53 9.34
N ALA A 414 -0.63 -4.88 10.35
CA ALA A 414 0.07 -3.61 10.18
C ALA A 414 1.20 -3.69 9.13
N GLY A 415 1.90 -4.82 9.01
CA GLY A 415 2.94 -5.01 7.98
C GLY A 415 2.38 -5.12 6.55
N PHE A 416 1.08 -5.45 6.40
CA PHE A 416 0.41 -5.44 5.11
C PHE A 416 0.00 -4.03 4.66
N MET A 417 0.01 -3.04 5.55
CA MET A 417 -0.18 -1.64 5.16
C MET A 417 0.92 -1.16 4.20
N ASN A 418 2.08 -1.83 4.15
CA ASN A 418 3.08 -1.54 3.14
C ASN A 418 2.58 -1.81 1.71
N ALA A 419 1.77 -2.86 1.51
CA ALA A 419 1.19 -3.18 0.20
C ALA A 419 0.03 -2.25 -0.21
N TRP A 420 -0.47 -1.44 0.73
CA TRP A 420 -1.65 -0.61 0.54
C TRP A 420 -1.36 0.89 0.63
N PHE A 421 -0.64 1.33 1.65
CA PHE A 421 -0.32 2.74 1.88
C PHE A 421 1.13 3.08 1.57
N SER A 422 1.98 2.07 1.32
CA SER A 422 3.41 2.29 1.04
C SER A 422 4.09 3.17 2.10
N PHE A 423 3.94 2.82 3.38
CA PHE A 423 4.58 3.51 4.51
C PHE A 423 6.09 3.19 4.63
N GLN A 424 6.85 3.47 3.57
CA GLN A 424 8.23 3.02 3.37
C GLN A 424 9.15 3.45 4.53
N THR A 425 9.05 4.72 4.96
CA THR A 425 9.91 5.27 6.03
C THR A 425 9.57 4.69 7.40
N GLN A 426 8.31 4.33 7.64
CA GLN A 426 7.88 3.67 8.88
C GLN A 426 8.38 2.24 8.95
N VAL A 427 8.26 1.48 7.85
CA VAL A 427 8.79 0.11 7.74
C VAL A 427 10.29 0.09 8.01
N MET A 428 11.05 1.02 7.40
CA MET A 428 12.49 1.13 7.65
C MET A 428 12.81 1.53 9.10
N ALA A 429 12.07 2.48 9.69
CA ALA A 429 12.27 2.88 11.09
C ALA A 429 12.04 1.70 12.06
N GLN A 430 10.99 0.91 11.83
CA GLN A 430 10.69 -0.30 12.61
C GLN A 430 11.79 -1.34 12.42
N TRP A 431 12.29 -1.52 11.20
CA TRP A 431 13.37 -2.44 10.90
C TRP A 431 14.69 -2.05 11.59
N PHE A 432 15.10 -0.77 11.54
CA PHE A 432 16.28 -0.30 12.27
C PHE A 432 16.12 -0.47 13.79
N THR A 433 14.93 -0.22 14.32
CA THR A 433 14.63 -0.43 15.74
C THR A 433 14.71 -1.91 16.12
N ALA A 434 14.21 -2.81 15.28
CA ALA A 434 14.29 -4.24 15.51
C ALA A 434 15.74 -4.75 15.44
N LEU A 435 16.54 -4.25 14.48
CA LEU A 435 17.98 -4.54 14.41
C LEU A 435 18.74 -4.06 15.64
N LEU A 436 18.43 -2.84 16.10
CA LEU A 436 19.00 -2.28 17.32
C LEU A 436 18.70 -3.20 18.51
N LEU A 437 17.43 -3.62 18.67
CA LEU A 437 17.03 -4.53 19.74
C LEU A 437 17.77 -5.86 19.66
N MET A 438 17.89 -6.46 18.47
CA MET A 438 18.63 -7.70 18.26
C MET A 438 20.11 -7.54 18.63
N LEU A 439 20.75 -6.44 18.23
CA LEU A 439 22.17 -6.17 18.54
C LEU A 439 22.38 -6.01 20.06
N VAL A 440 21.51 -5.24 20.72
CA VAL A 440 21.51 -5.05 22.18
C VAL A 440 21.36 -6.42 22.86
N VAL A 441 20.32 -7.19 22.53
CA VAL A 441 20.07 -8.49 23.16
C VAL A 441 21.21 -9.49 22.92
N THR A 442 21.75 -9.56 21.71
CA THR A 442 22.79 -10.55 21.36
C THR A 442 24.16 -10.23 21.98
N ARG A 443 24.41 -8.98 22.36
CA ARG A 443 25.70 -8.53 22.90
C ARG A 443 25.64 -8.14 24.37
N TRP A 444 24.49 -8.24 25.04
CA TRP A 444 24.39 -7.90 26.46
C TRP A 444 25.28 -8.79 27.34
N PRO A 445 26.00 -8.23 28.34
CA PRO A 445 26.19 -6.80 28.65
C PRO A 445 27.41 -6.14 27.97
N ASP A 446 28.10 -6.86 27.08
CA ASP A 446 29.40 -6.52 26.50
C ASP A 446 29.31 -5.49 25.35
N TYR A 447 29.04 -4.24 25.71
CA TYR A 447 29.06 -3.10 24.79
C TYR A 447 30.33 -2.25 24.85
N GLU A 448 31.40 -2.77 25.46
CA GLU A 448 32.70 -2.09 25.51
C GLU A 448 33.46 -2.17 24.19
N ASP A 449 33.14 -3.16 23.35
CA ASP A 449 33.67 -3.26 22.00
C ASP A 449 33.23 -2.06 21.16
N TRP A 450 34.21 -1.33 20.60
CA TRP A 450 33.95 -0.11 19.83
C TRP A 450 33.06 -0.37 18.61
N GLY A 451 33.21 -1.52 17.95
CA GLY A 451 32.39 -1.88 16.79
C GLY A 451 30.92 -2.07 17.18
N VAL A 452 30.66 -2.74 18.31
CA VAL A 452 29.31 -2.91 18.85
C VAL A 452 28.71 -1.57 19.26
N TRP A 453 29.45 -0.77 20.04
CA TRP A 453 28.97 0.54 20.49
C TRP A 453 28.66 1.48 19.32
N ALA A 454 29.57 1.57 18.34
CA ALA A 454 29.35 2.36 17.13
C ALA A 454 28.15 1.86 16.32
N GLY A 455 27.96 0.54 16.23
CA GLY A 455 26.79 -0.07 15.59
C GLY A 455 25.48 0.29 16.29
N ILE A 456 25.44 0.27 17.62
CA ILE A 456 24.28 0.70 18.42
C ILE A 456 23.99 2.20 18.17
N THR A 457 25.02 3.05 18.25
CA THR A 457 24.87 4.50 18.00
C THR A 457 24.36 4.78 16.58
N LEU A 458 24.92 4.11 15.56
CA LEU A 458 24.47 4.24 14.18
C LEU A 458 23.00 3.82 14.01
N LEU A 459 22.59 2.69 14.59
CA LEU A 459 21.22 2.20 14.49
C LEU A 459 20.23 3.13 15.22
N PHE A 460 20.60 3.71 16.36
CA PHE A 460 19.81 4.78 16.98
C PHE A 460 19.65 5.97 16.04
N THR A 461 20.75 6.48 15.47
CA THR A 461 20.71 7.60 14.52
C THR A 461 19.80 7.31 13.33
N LEU A 462 19.92 6.12 12.73
CA LEU A 462 19.08 5.70 11.61
C LEU A 462 17.61 5.57 12.00
N ALA A 463 17.29 4.93 13.14
CA ALA A 463 15.91 4.78 13.60
C ALA A 463 15.25 6.13 13.89
N PHE A 464 15.96 7.00 14.62
CA PHE A 464 15.52 8.35 14.96
C PHE A 464 15.32 9.23 13.71
N GLN A 465 16.20 9.12 12.70
CA GLN A 465 16.10 9.89 11.46
C GLN A 465 15.34 9.16 10.33
N SER A 466 14.63 8.07 10.64
CA SER A 466 13.73 7.42 9.68
C SER A 466 12.29 7.89 9.81
N HIS A 467 11.82 8.12 11.04
CA HIS A 467 10.46 8.58 11.28
C HIS A 467 10.41 9.33 12.61
N ILE A 468 9.76 10.50 12.65
CA ILE A 468 9.69 11.32 13.87
C ILE A 468 9.01 10.58 15.03
N GLY A 469 7.97 9.80 14.73
CA GLY A 469 7.32 8.93 15.74
C GLY A 469 8.27 7.86 16.30
N ALA A 470 9.23 7.38 15.51
CA ALA A 470 10.23 6.43 16.00
C ALA A 470 11.24 7.11 16.93
N PHE A 471 11.65 8.36 16.64
CA PHE A 471 12.46 9.17 17.56
C PHE A 471 11.79 9.31 18.93
N LEU A 472 10.52 9.75 18.96
CA LEU A 472 9.78 9.94 20.21
C LEU A 472 9.59 8.62 20.97
N ASN A 473 9.10 7.57 20.30
CA ASN A 473 8.81 6.30 20.94
C ASN A 473 10.07 5.63 21.49
N ASN A 474 11.15 5.55 20.69
CA ASN A 474 12.39 4.93 21.12
C ASN A 474 13.12 5.77 22.17
N GLY A 475 13.03 7.10 22.09
CA GLY A 475 13.55 8.02 23.10
C GLY A 475 12.86 7.83 24.45
N MET A 476 11.52 7.84 24.47
CA MET A 476 10.73 7.57 25.68
C MET A 476 11.01 6.18 26.26
N LEU A 477 11.07 5.16 25.40
CA LEU A 477 11.42 3.81 25.82
C LEU A 477 12.82 3.77 26.46
N GLY A 478 13.81 4.45 25.89
CA GLY A 478 15.15 4.58 26.46
C GLY A 478 15.15 5.25 27.83
N VAL A 479 14.43 6.37 27.97
CA VAL A 479 14.30 7.11 29.24
C VAL A 479 13.69 6.24 30.34
N LEU A 480 12.76 5.35 30.00
CA LEU A 480 12.14 4.43 30.96
C LEU A 480 12.99 3.17 31.23
N LEU A 481 13.55 2.54 30.18
CA LEU A 481 14.26 1.26 30.30
C LEU A 481 15.66 1.40 30.88
N ILE A 482 16.41 2.46 30.57
CA ILE A 482 17.79 2.61 31.05
C ILE A 482 17.86 2.67 32.58
N PRO A 483 17.03 3.48 33.30
CA PRO A 483 17.00 3.45 34.75
C PRO A 483 16.61 2.08 35.31
N LEU A 484 15.64 1.39 34.69
CA LEU A 484 15.23 0.06 35.12
C LEU A 484 16.35 -0.98 34.96
N LEU A 485 17.08 -0.94 33.84
CA LEU A 485 18.25 -1.78 33.59
C LEU A 485 19.35 -1.49 34.62
N TRP A 486 19.57 -0.21 34.95
CA TRP A 486 20.55 0.19 35.96
C TRP A 486 20.20 -0.34 37.35
N LEU A 487 18.94 -0.23 37.75
CA LEU A 487 18.43 -0.73 39.04
C LEU A 487 18.46 -2.27 39.11
N ARG A 488 18.23 -2.95 37.98
CA ARG A 488 18.29 -4.42 37.85
C ARG A 488 19.71 -4.96 37.70
N ALA A 489 20.70 -4.13 37.39
CA ALA A 489 22.07 -4.59 37.16
C ALA A 489 22.71 -5.09 38.46
N HIS A 490 22.99 -6.39 38.50
CA HIS A 490 23.57 -7.08 39.65
C HIS A 490 25.10 -7.12 39.59
N THR A 491 25.66 -7.02 38.38
CA THR A 491 27.11 -7.08 38.15
C THR A 491 27.68 -5.73 37.68
N HIS A 492 28.98 -5.54 37.89
CA HIS A 492 29.69 -4.37 37.36
C HIS A 492 29.71 -4.34 35.82
N ALA A 493 29.69 -5.50 35.17
CA ALA A 493 29.58 -5.60 33.72
C ALA A 493 28.22 -5.09 33.23
N GLU A 494 27.11 -5.51 33.84
CA GLU A 494 25.76 -5.05 33.49
C GLU A 494 25.57 -3.54 33.70
N ARG A 495 26.14 -2.98 34.78
CA ARG A 495 26.11 -1.53 35.01
C ARG A 495 26.87 -0.77 33.94
N ARG A 496 28.08 -1.22 33.59
CA ARG A 496 28.87 -0.65 32.49
C ARG A 496 28.15 -0.78 31.15
N GLY A 497 27.56 -1.93 30.86
CA GLY A 497 26.72 -2.15 29.67
C GLY A 497 25.55 -1.17 29.61
N THR A 498 24.82 -1.00 30.71
CA THR A 498 23.72 -0.03 30.81
C THR A 498 24.21 1.40 30.54
N LEU A 499 25.33 1.81 31.14
CA LEU A 499 25.91 3.14 30.92
C LEU A 499 26.34 3.32 29.45
N ARG A 500 26.99 2.32 28.84
CA ARG A 500 27.41 2.37 27.44
C ARG A 500 26.23 2.48 26.48
N LEU A 501 25.14 1.77 26.76
CA LEU A 501 23.90 1.88 25.99
C LEU A 501 23.27 3.27 26.14
N ALA A 502 23.22 3.82 27.36
CA ALA A 502 22.74 5.18 27.62
C ALA A 502 23.57 6.23 26.87
N LEU A 503 24.90 6.09 26.90
CA LEU A 503 25.81 6.97 26.17
C LEU A 503 25.62 6.85 24.66
N ALA A 504 25.42 5.66 24.10
CA ALA A 504 25.16 5.49 22.67
C ALA A 504 23.86 6.22 22.23
N GLY A 505 22.78 6.03 22.99
CA GLY A 505 21.51 6.71 22.74
C GLY A 505 21.62 8.23 22.88
N LEU A 506 22.33 8.71 23.91
CA LEU A 506 22.58 10.14 24.12
C LEU A 506 23.42 10.74 22.98
N THR A 507 24.49 10.05 22.54
CA THR A 507 25.32 10.49 21.42
C THR A 507 24.49 10.59 20.13
N ALA A 508 23.68 9.58 19.82
CA ALA A 508 22.81 9.62 18.65
C ALA A 508 21.79 10.77 18.73
N ALA A 509 21.13 10.95 19.88
CA ALA A 509 20.17 12.03 20.08
C ALA A 509 20.83 13.42 19.95
N LEU A 510 21.98 13.64 20.60
CA LEU A 510 22.72 14.91 20.52
C LEU A 510 23.19 15.18 19.09
N PHE A 511 23.72 14.18 18.39
CA PHE A 511 24.10 14.30 17.00
C PHE A 511 22.93 14.79 16.14
N LEU A 512 21.75 14.17 16.28
CA LEU A 512 20.57 14.57 15.53
C LEU A 512 20.03 15.94 15.92
N LEU A 513 20.03 16.27 17.20
CA LEU A 513 19.61 17.59 17.68
C LEU A 513 20.50 18.69 17.10
N ILE A 514 21.82 18.48 17.07
CA ILE A 514 22.79 19.46 16.59
C ILE A 514 22.77 19.56 15.07
N PHE A 515 22.77 18.44 14.34
CA PHE A 515 23.00 18.44 12.89
C PHE A 515 21.73 18.34 12.04
N TYR A 516 20.58 17.97 12.60
CA TYR A 516 19.34 17.82 11.84
C TYR A 516 18.19 18.64 12.43
N TYR A 517 17.82 18.41 13.69
CA TYR A 517 16.66 19.08 14.29
C TYR A 517 16.91 20.55 14.63
N SER A 518 18.16 21.00 14.73
CA SER A 518 18.50 22.42 14.86
C SER A 518 17.97 23.27 13.71
N GLY A 519 17.95 22.71 12.48
CA GLY A 519 17.34 23.35 11.31
C GLY A 519 15.82 23.51 11.39
N PHE A 520 15.17 22.88 12.38
CA PHE A 520 13.73 22.95 12.63
C PHE A 520 13.41 23.54 14.01
N ALA A 521 14.39 24.14 14.70
CA ALA A 521 14.21 24.62 16.07
C ALA A 521 13.05 25.62 16.21
N GLU A 522 12.94 26.58 15.30
CA GLU A 522 11.84 27.56 15.29
C GLU A 522 10.47 26.88 15.16
N MET A 523 10.36 25.91 14.26
CA MET A 523 9.13 25.14 14.05
C MET A 523 8.74 24.36 15.31
N ILE A 524 9.71 23.68 15.92
CA ILE A 524 9.50 22.89 17.14
C ILE A 524 9.08 23.79 18.30
N ILE A 525 9.77 24.92 18.52
CA ILE A 525 9.43 25.89 19.58
C ILE A 525 8.03 26.45 19.36
N THR A 526 7.68 26.80 18.12
CA THR A 526 6.35 27.31 17.78
C THR A 526 5.26 26.29 18.10
N GLN A 527 5.47 25.02 17.76
CA GLN A 527 4.51 23.97 18.08
C GLN A 527 4.40 23.68 19.57
N LEU A 528 5.51 23.62 20.30
CA LEU A 528 5.50 23.44 21.75
C LEU A 528 4.78 24.59 22.45
N THR A 529 5.02 25.83 22.00
CA THR A 529 4.33 27.02 22.52
C THR A 529 2.83 26.96 22.20
N GLY A 530 2.47 26.52 20.99
CA GLY A 530 1.07 26.31 20.61
C GLY A 530 0.37 25.26 21.49
N ILE A 531 1.01 24.10 21.71
CA ILE A 531 0.48 23.05 22.58
C ILE A 531 0.35 23.55 24.02
N ALA A 532 1.34 24.29 24.53
CA ALA A 532 1.34 24.82 25.89
C ALA A 532 0.27 25.91 26.12
N THR A 533 -0.07 26.68 25.08
CA THR A 533 -1.01 27.82 25.19
C THR A 533 -2.44 27.44 24.87
N VAL A 534 -2.67 26.59 23.87
CA VAL A 534 -4.02 26.28 23.35
C VAL A 534 -4.41 24.80 23.52
N GLY A 535 -3.53 23.97 24.09
CA GLY A 535 -3.70 22.53 24.21
C GLY A 535 -3.55 21.80 22.88
N MET A 536 -3.60 20.46 22.89
CA MET A 536 -3.48 19.65 21.67
C MET A 536 -4.66 19.84 20.69
N VAL A 537 -5.81 20.35 21.18
CA VAL A 537 -7.05 20.56 20.38
C VAL A 537 -7.13 21.97 19.80
N GLY A 538 -6.50 22.96 20.44
CA GLY A 538 -6.61 24.37 20.03
C GLY A 538 -5.84 24.76 18.77
N GLY A 539 -4.94 23.89 18.27
CA GLY A 539 -4.20 24.12 17.03
C GLY A 539 -5.09 24.20 15.78
N ASP A 540 -6.21 23.47 15.79
CA ASP A 540 -7.19 23.51 14.69
C ASP A 540 -8.20 24.66 14.88
N ALA A 541 -8.59 24.95 16.14
CA ALA A 541 -9.52 26.04 16.45
C ALA A 541 -8.92 27.44 16.18
N ALA A 542 -7.63 27.65 16.45
CA ALA A 542 -6.94 28.91 16.14
C ALA A 542 -6.82 29.17 14.62
N ARG A 543 -6.95 28.14 13.78
CA ARG A 543 -6.96 28.27 12.32
C ARG A 543 -8.34 28.61 11.76
N ALA A 544 -9.40 28.05 12.35
CA ALA A 544 -10.78 28.47 12.04
C ALA A 544 -11.01 29.96 12.38
N ALA A 545 -10.25 30.49 13.34
CA ALA A 545 -10.31 31.89 13.75
C ALA A 545 -9.42 32.85 12.94
N ARG A 546 -8.68 32.41 11.91
CA ARG A 546 -8.04 33.36 10.99
C ARG A 546 -9.13 33.95 10.10
N PRO A 547 -9.52 35.23 10.27
CA PRO A 547 -10.48 35.84 9.35
C PRO A 547 -9.92 35.74 7.93
N CYS A 548 -10.74 35.29 6.98
CA CYS A 548 -10.48 35.47 5.56
C CYS A 548 -10.25 36.96 5.31
N ARG A 549 -9.01 37.43 5.44
CA ARG A 549 -8.58 38.69 4.87
C ARG A 549 -8.47 38.45 3.38
N LEU A 550 -9.60 38.56 2.69
CA LEU A 550 -9.64 39.00 1.30
C LEU A 550 -9.06 40.42 1.28
N ALA A 551 -7.74 40.54 1.38
CA ALA A 551 -7.03 41.77 1.15
C ALA A 551 -7.05 42.02 -0.38
N GLY A 552 -8.12 42.66 -0.86
CA GLY A 552 -8.25 42.94 -2.29
C GLY A 552 -9.55 43.62 -2.73
N CYS A 553 -10.64 43.53 -1.98
CA CYS A 553 -11.87 44.29 -2.31
C CYS A 553 -11.89 45.67 -1.62
N ALA A 554 -10.89 46.51 -1.92
CA ALA A 554 -11.03 47.95 -1.69
C ALA A 554 -11.88 48.51 -2.84
N VAL A 555 -13.21 48.53 -2.65
CA VAL A 555 -14.10 49.29 -3.53
C VAL A 555 -13.73 50.76 -3.38
N GLY A 556 -13.02 51.29 -4.38
CA GLY A 556 -12.71 52.70 -4.48
C GLY A 556 -14.00 53.52 -4.45
N ALA A 557 -14.14 54.36 -3.42
CA ALA A 557 -15.15 55.39 -3.35
C ALA A 557 -14.84 56.47 -4.39
N GLY A 558 -15.28 56.24 -5.64
CA GLY A 558 -15.29 57.21 -6.74
C GLY A 558 -16.73 57.67 -7.01
N ARG A 559 -16.90 59.00 -7.00
CA ARG A 559 -18.15 59.76 -7.08
C ARG A 559 -19.06 59.47 -8.29
N ASP A 560 -20.34 59.71 -8.04
CA ASP A 560 -21.41 60.16 -8.96
C ASP A 560 -21.89 59.25 -10.09
N ARG A 561 -22.79 58.30 -9.77
CA ARG A 561 -23.97 57.96 -10.60
C ARG A 561 -25.15 57.49 -9.73
N PRO A 562 -26.40 57.92 -10.02
CA PRO A 562 -27.57 57.41 -9.31
C PRO A 562 -27.97 56.06 -9.90
N LEU A 563 -27.88 54.99 -9.11
CA LEU A 563 -28.46 53.69 -9.44
C LEU A 563 -29.79 53.50 -8.69
N ARG A 564 -30.79 53.04 -9.46
CA ARG A 564 -32.18 52.75 -9.06
C ARG A 564 -32.25 51.75 -7.91
N PRO A 565 -33.31 51.80 -7.06
CA PRO A 565 -33.51 50.82 -6.01
C PRO A 565 -33.97 49.49 -6.63
N LEU A 566 -33.26 48.41 -6.33
CA LEU A 566 -33.73 47.04 -6.45
C LEU A 566 -34.12 46.52 -5.05
N PRO A 567 -35.11 45.63 -4.94
CA PRO A 567 -35.85 45.40 -3.70
C PRO A 567 -35.04 44.60 -2.68
N ALA A 568 -35.29 44.91 -1.41
CA ALA A 568 -34.81 44.14 -0.27
C ALA A 568 -35.34 42.70 -0.34
N TYR A 569 -34.44 41.73 -0.53
CA TYR A 569 -34.72 40.35 -0.20
C TYR A 569 -34.37 40.13 1.28
N SER A 570 -35.40 40.19 2.11
CA SER A 570 -35.40 39.60 3.45
C SER A 570 -35.55 38.08 3.31
N PHE A 571 -34.48 37.32 3.51
CA PHE A 571 -34.61 35.89 3.78
C PHE A 571 -34.88 35.71 5.28
N VAL A 572 -36.16 35.52 5.61
CA VAL A 572 -36.60 35.02 6.92
C VAL A 572 -36.30 33.53 6.95
N CYS A 573 -35.43 33.11 7.87
CA CYS A 573 -35.21 31.70 8.19
C CYS A 573 -36.45 31.19 8.95
N GLY A 574 -37.44 30.70 8.21
CA GLY A 574 -38.64 30.07 8.77
C GLY A 574 -38.44 28.57 8.93
N ALA A 575 -37.85 28.14 10.05
CA ALA A 575 -37.91 26.75 10.50
C ALA A 575 -37.52 26.63 12.00
N CYS A 576 -38.36 27.14 12.89
CA CYS A 576 -38.40 26.69 14.28
C CYS A 576 -39.85 26.72 14.76
N GLY A 577 -40.49 25.57 14.66
CA GLY A 577 -41.83 25.34 15.17
C GLY A 577 -42.13 23.86 15.06
N MET A 578 -41.58 23.06 15.98
CA MET A 578 -42.21 21.89 16.58
C MET A 578 -41.30 21.33 17.67
N ASP A 579 -41.88 21.14 18.85
CA ASP A 579 -41.37 20.30 19.92
C ASP A 579 -41.26 18.85 19.43
N GLY A 580 -40.14 18.18 19.72
CA GLY A 580 -39.98 16.75 19.49
C GLY A 580 -38.53 16.34 19.24
N GLU A 581 -38.03 15.46 20.10
CA GLU A 581 -36.71 14.82 20.06
C GLU A 581 -36.29 14.36 18.64
N ARG A 582 -35.09 14.76 18.17
CA ARG A 582 -34.12 13.91 17.45
C ARG A 582 -32.85 14.65 17.02
N THR A 583 -31.73 13.95 17.19
CA THR A 583 -30.33 14.28 16.90
C THR A 583 -30.00 14.19 15.41
N ASN A 584 -30.25 15.25 14.61
CA ASN A 584 -29.68 15.36 13.24
C ASN A 584 -29.43 16.79 12.72
N ALA A 585 -29.80 17.85 13.46
CA ALA A 585 -29.68 19.24 12.96
C ALA A 585 -28.22 19.77 12.82
N ALA A 586 -27.22 19.10 13.41
CA ALA A 586 -25.83 19.53 13.34
C ALA A 586 -25.14 19.19 11.99
N LEU A 587 -25.61 18.15 11.29
CA LEU A 587 -25.06 17.73 10.00
C LEU A 587 -25.54 18.61 8.84
N ASP A 588 -26.80 19.02 8.85
CA ASP A 588 -27.37 19.88 7.82
C ASP A 588 -26.81 21.31 7.87
N CYS A 589 -26.49 21.80 9.07
CA CYS A 589 -25.87 23.11 9.26
C CYS A 589 -24.40 23.14 8.78
N ALA A 590 -23.68 22.02 8.92
CA ALA A 590 -22.32 21.88 8.41
C ALA A 590 -22.29 21.80 6.86
N ALA A 591 -23.26 21.14 6.24
CA ALA A 591 -23.37 21.04 4.79
C ALA A 591 -23.71 22.39 4.12
N ALA A 592 -24.58 23.20 4.74
CA ALA A 592 -24.94 24.52 4.20
C ALA A 592 -23.80 25.56 4.28
N CYS A 593 -22.90 25.45 5.27
CA CYS A 593 -21.72 26.30 5.37
C CYS A 593 -20.64 25.95 4.32
N LEU A 594 -20.57 24.69 3.87
CA LEU A 594 -19.57 24.22 2.90
C LEU A 594 -19.86 24.67 1.46
N VAL A 595 -21.12 24.88 1.08
CA VAL A 595 -21.50 25.29 -0.28
C VAL A 595 -21.19 26.76 -0.57
N ASN A 596 -21.09 27.62 0.46
CA ASN A 596 -20.91 29.08 0.27
C ASN A 596 -19.45 29.56 0.24
N VAL A 597 -18.45 28.69 0.40
CA VAL A 597 -17.03 29.08 0.42
C VAL A 597 -16.38 29.03 -0.98
N CYS A 598 -17.04 28.45 -1.99
CA CYS A 598 -16.55 28.41 -3.38
C CYS A 598 -17.29 29.41 -4.27
N GLY A 599 -17.03 30.71 -4.08
CA GLY A 599 -17.53 31.77 -4.95
C GLY A 599 -16.41 32.69 -5.45
N ARG A 600 -16.07 32.56 -6.74
CA ARG A 600 -15.27 33.48 -7.60
C ARG A 600 -13.88 33.92 -7.11
N CYS A 601 -12.85 33.40 -7.77
CA CYS A 601 -11.56 34.07 -7.92
C CYS A 601 -11.45 34.57 -9.37
N ASP A 602 -11.28 35.87 -9.56
CA ASP A 602 -11.02 36.48 -10.86
C ASP A 602 -9.59 36.15 -11.34
N ALA A 603 -9.45 36.01 -12.66
CA ALA A 603 -8.19 35.73 -13.36
C ALA A 603 -7.21 36.91 -13.22
N GLY A 604 -6.04 36.67 -12.59
CA GLY A 604 -5.02 37.73 -12.51
C GLY A 604 -3.67 37.42 -11.86
N ASP A 605 -3.52 36.39 -11.03
CA ASP A 605 -2.25 36.13 -10.31
C ASP A 605 -1.55 34.81 -10.72
N PRO A 606 -0.20 34.75 -10.66
CA PRO A 606 0.58 33.58 -11.05
C PRO A 606 0.41 32.42 -10.05
N PRO A 607 0.64 31.16 -10.46
CA PRO A 607 0.22 30.00 -9.68
C PRO A 607 1.04 29.86 -8.40
N ALA A 608 0.36 29.94 -7.25
CA ALA A 608 0.90 29.52 -5.96
C ALA A 608 0.96 27.98 -5.90
N ASP A 609 2.06 27.48 -5.36
CA ASP A 609 2.38 26.06 -5.20
C ASP A 609 1.21 25.22 -4.66
N HIS A 610 0.94 24.10 -5.32
CA HIS A 610 -0.14 23.16 -5.00
C HIS A 610 -0.04 22.63 -3.55
N VAL A 611 -0.93 23.11 -2.68
CA VAL A 611 -1.18 22.50 -1.36
C VAL A 611 -2.24 21.42 -1.53
N VAL A 612 -1.82 20.15 -1.53
CA VAL A 612 -2.74 18.99 -1.50
C VAL A 612 -3.09 18.69 -0.05
N VAL A 613 -4.34 18.94 0.36
CA VAL A 613 -4.86 18.58 1.69
C VAL A 613 -5.61 17.25 1.58
N TYR A 614 -5.11 16.22 2.25
CA TYR A 614 -5.76 14.90 2.32
C TYR A 614 -6.57 14.77 3.63
N TYR A 615 -7.86 14.44 3.51
CA TYR A 615 -8.73 14.04 4.63
C TYR A 615 -9.01 12.53 4.54
N TYR A 616 -8.29 11.72 5.33
CA TYR A 616 -8.55 10.28 5.49
C TYR A 616 -8.25 9.86 6.94
N ALA A 617 -9.25 9.36 7.68
CA ALA A 617 -9.10 8.44 8.82
C ALA A 617 -10.38 8.21 9.66
N LEU A 618 -11.45 9.01 9.52
CA LEU A 618 -12.63 8.88 10.41
C LEU A 618 -13.73 7.93 9.89
N ALA A 619 -13.73 7.57 8.61
CA ALA A 619 -14.78 6.73 8.02
C ALA A 619 -14.61 5.22 8.29
N ASP A 620 -13.37 4.72 8.37
CA ASP A 620 -13.12 3.26 8.48
C ASP A 620 -13.43 2.68 9.86
N LEU A 621 -13.51 3.50 10.91
CA LEU A 621 -13.91 3.05 12.25
C LEU A 621 -15.44 2.95 12.40
N CYS A 622 -16.22 3.70 11.60
CA CYS A 622 -17.67 3.61 11.61
C CYS A 622 -18.19 2.48 10.71
N GLY A 623 -17.54 2.19 9.58
CA GLY A 623 -17.95 1.12 8.65
C GLY A 623 -17.82 -0.30 9.21
N LEU A 624 -17.00 -0.51 10.24
CA LEU A 624 -16.82 -1.82 10.89
C LEU A 624 -17.94 -2.16 11.90
N VAL A 625 -18.79 -1.20 12.27
CA VAL A 625 -19.91 -1.43 13.21
C VAL A 625 -21.18 -1.86 12.45
N ASP A 626 -21.37 -1.41 11.21
CA ASP A 626 -22.59 -1.71 10.43
C ASP A 626 -22.62 -3.10 9.78
N HIS A 627 -21.52 -3.86 9.82
CA HIS A 627 -21.46 -5.24 9.32
C HIS A 627 -21.56 -6.34 10.41
N CYS A 628 -21.75 -5.96 11.68
CA CYS A 628 -22.05 -6.92 12.75
C CYS A 628 -23.55 -6.95 13.15
N CYS A 629 -24.41 -6.15 12.51
CA CYS A 629 -25.85 -6.09 12.80
C CYS A 629 -26.75 -6.20 11.55
N GLN A 630 -26.32 -6.93 10.53
CA GLN A 630 -27.17 -7.50 9.47
C GLN A 630 -26.81 -8.98 9.31
#